data_AF-A0A9Q3PGA3-F1
#
_entry.id   AF-A0A9Q3PGA3-F1
#
_cell.length_a   1.000
_cell.length_b   1.000
_cell.length_c   1.000
_cell.angle_alpha   90.00
_cell.angle_beta   90.00
_cell.angle_gamma   90.00
#
_symmetry.space_group_name_H-M   'P 1'
#
loop_
_entity.id
_entity.type
_entity.pdbx_description
1 polymer ?
#
loop_
_entity_poly.entity_id
_entity_poly.type
_entity_poly.pdbx_seq_one_letter_code
_entity_poly.pdbx_strand_id
1 'polypeptide(L)' 'MGEVEDSPGTVSKYIRARNIILNGKDQRQHLVRFKNQTADKDKWLAEDAIPDGKLHLRRFGASRRTEQSHQ' A
#
# COMPACT_ATOMS: atom_id res chain seq x y z
N MET A 1 26.88 -6.58 13.38
CA MET A 1 25.75 -5.63 13.25
C MET A 1 25.00 -6.06 12.00
N GLY A 2 23.91 -6.82 12.16
CA GLY A 2 23.10 -7.27 11.04
C GLY A 2 22.03 -6.23 10.79
N GLU A 3 22.06 -5.61 9.62
CA GLU A 3 20.96 -4.82 9.10
C GLU A 3 19.75 -5.76 9.03
N VAL A 4 18.78 -5.56 9.93
CA VAL A 4 17.51 -6.26 9.84
C VAL A 4 16.84 -5.76 8.58
N GLU A 5 16.94 -6.54 7.50
CA GLU A 5 16.09 -6.39 6.34
C GLU A 5 14.64 -6.49 6.86
N ASP A 6 14.02 -5.32 7.03
CA ASP A 6 12.63 -5.10 7.42
C ASP A 6 11.76 -5.69 6.30
N SER A 7 11.70 -7.02 6.27
CA SER A 7 10.68 -7.76 5.56
C SER A 7 9.36 -7.13 6.00
N PRO A 8 8.61 -6.48 5.11
CA PRO A 8 7.49 -5.68 5.53
C PRO A 8 6.54 -6.64 6.22
N GLY A 9 6.37 -6.48 7.53
CA GLY A 9 5.50 -7.34 8.32
C GLY A 9 4.08 -7.31 7.76
N THR A 10 3.16 -8.07 8.36
CA THR A 10 1.76 -8.00 7.93
C THR A 10 1.23 -6.57 8.03
N VAL A 11 0.75 -6.02 6.91
CA VAL A 11 0.10 -4.70 6.91
C VAL A 11 -1.10 -4.76 7.84
N SER A 12 -1.14 -3.84 8.80
CA SER A 12 -2.28 -3.70 9.70
C SER A 12 -3.36 -2.81 9.11
N LYS A 13 -2.98 -1.67 8.51
CA LYS A 13 -3.94 -0.77 7.84
C LYS A 13 -3.31 0.12 6.79
N TYR A 14 -4.15 0.52 5.84
CA TYR A 14 -3.89 1.61 4.89
C TYR A 14 -4.39 2.91 5.50
N ILE A 15 -3.50 3.91 5.61
CA ILE A 15 -3.83 5.21 6.18
C ILE A 15 -4.19 6.19 5.06
N ARG A 16 -3.33 6.29 4.04
CA ARG A 16 -3.50 7.22 2.91
C ARG A 16 -2.94 6.62 1.63
N ALA A 17 -3.36 7.18 0.51
CA ALA A 17 -2.75 6.95 -0.80
C ALA A 17 -2.38 8.30 -1.42
N ARG A 18 -1.30 8.33 -2.20
CA ARG A 18 -0.90 9.49 -2.98
C ARG A 18 -0.32 9.04 -4.32
N ASN A 19 -0.46 9.88 -5.33
CA ASN A 19 0.19 9.71 -6.61
C ASN A 19 1.42 10.61 -6.63
N ILE A 20 2.58 10.04 -6.95
CA ILE A 20 3.84 10.79 -7.09
C ILE A 20 4.44 10.49 -8.44
N ILE A 21 5.20 11.43 -8.98
CA ILE A 21 5.98 11.21 -10.19
C ILE A 21 7.38 10.82 -9.74
N LEU A 22 7.73 9.54 -9.88
CA LEU A 22 9.05 9.02 -9.58
C LEU A 22 9.72 8.58 -10.88
N ASN A 23 10.91 9.12 -11.15
CA ASN A 23 11.66 8.83 -12.39
C ASN A 23 10.84 9.07 -13.68
N GLY A 24 10.03 10.13 -13.70
CA GLY A 24 9.19 10.49 -14.86
C GLY A 24 7.96 9.59 -15.08
N LYS A 25 7.65 8.67 -14.15
CA LYS A 25 6.46 7.81 -14.21
C LYS A 25 5.52 8.13 -13.06
N ASP A 26 4.21 8.13 -13.33
CA ASP A 26 3.20 8.11 -12.27
C ASP A 26 3.38 6.82 -11.46
N GLN A 27 3.58 6.99 -10.16
CA GLN A 27 3.67 5.91 -9.21
C GLN A 27 2.74 6.19 -8.05
N ARG A 28 1.85 5.24 -7.79
CA ARG A 28 0.96 5.29 -6.64
C ARG A 28 1.67 4.72 -5.41
N GLN A 29 1.71 5.53 -4.35
CA GLN A 29 2.20 5.13 -3.05
C GLN A 29 1.06 5.08 -2.03
N HIS A 30 1.15 4.12 -1.12
CA HIS A 30 0.23 3.94 -0.02
C HIS A 30 0.99 4.07 1.29
N LEU A 31 0.47 4.93 2.18
CA LEU A 31 0.92 5.02 3.55
C LEU A 31 0.32 3.84 4.31
N VAL A 32 1.16 2.87 4.62
CA VAL A 32 0.77 1.67 5.34
C VAL A 32 1.35 1.70 6.75
N ARG A 33 0.53 1.20 7.69
CA ARG A 33 0.98 0.88 9.05
C ARG A 33 1.02 -0.62 9.20
N PHE A 34 2.15 -1.11 9.66
CA PHE A 34 2.38 -2.53 9.93
C PHE A 34 1.81 -2.94 11.29
N LYS A 35 1.50 -4.23 11.43
CA LYS A 35 1.02 -4.81 12.68
C LYS A 35 2.09 -4.66 13.77
N ASN A 36 1.68 -4.25 14.96
CA ASN A 36 2.55 -3.92 16.09
C ASN A 36 3.51 -2.73 15.89
N GLN A 37 3.33 -1.95 14.82
CA GLN A 37 4.10 -0.72 14.62
C GLN A 37 3.28 0.53 15.00
N THR A 38 3.97 1.52 15.54
CA THR A 38 3.40 2.83 15.92
C THR A 38 3.38 3.79 14.74
N ALA A 39 2.73 4.95 14.90
CA ALA A 39 2.61 5.96 13.86
C ALA A 39 3.95 6.52 13.34
N ASP A 40 4.99 6.45 14.16
CA ASP A 40 6.35 6.84 13.78
C ASP A 40 6.95 5.93 12.69
N LYS A 41 6.47 4.70 12.60
CA LYS A 41 6.95 3.69 11.64
C LYS A 41 6.05 3.57 10.40
N ASP A 42 5.14 4.52 10.19
CA ASP A 42 4.32 4.56 8.98
C ASP A 42 5.20 4.81 7.76
N LYS A 43 5.12 3.92 6.76
CA LYS A 43 5.96 4.01 5.55
C LYS A 43 5.10 4.19 4.31
N TRP A 44 5.56 5.04 3.40
CA TRP A 44 5.02 5.15 2.05
C TRP A 44 5.64 4.07 1.18
N LEU A 45 4.85 3.08 0.80
CA LEU A 45 5.29 1.99 -0.07
C LEU A 45 4.52 2.03 -1.38
N ALA A 46 5.21 1.69 -2.47
CA ALA A 46 4.55 1.46 -3.75
C ALA A 46 3.62 0.24 -3.65
N GLU A 47 2.58 0.20 -4.46
CA GLU A 47 1.63 -0.92 -4.48
C GLU A 47 2.30 -2.29 -4.68
N ASP A 48 3.43 -2.33 -5.40
CA ASP A 48 4.18 -3.56 -5.66
C ASP A 48 5.11 -3.96 -4.50
N ALA A 49 5.53 -2.99 -3.68
CA ALA A 49 6.42 -3.20 -2.53
C ALA A 49 5.67 -3.65 -1.25
N ILE A 50 4.34 -3.79 -1.31
CA ILE A 50 3.53 -4.17 -0.16
C ILE A 50 3.18 -5.67 -0.25
N PRO A 51 3.82 -6.55 0.54
CA PRO A 51 3.45 -7.96 0.61
C PRO A 51 2.03 -8.09 1.15
N ASP A 52 1.22 -8.96 0.55
CA ASP A 52 -0.25 -9.09 0.76
C ASP A 52 -1.09 -7.84 0.47
N GLY A 53 -0.46 -6.73 0.07
CA GLY A 53 -1.16 -5.49 -0.18
C GLY A 53 -2.06 -5.56 -1.40
N LYS A 54 -1.66 -6.33 -2.41
CA LYS A 54 -2.50 -6.66 -3.58
C LYS A 54 -3.82 -7.33 -3.17
N LEU A 55 -3.88 -8.12 -2.09
CA LEU A 55 -5.13 -8.76 -1.66
C LEU A 55 -6.11 -7.74 -1.05
N HIS A 56 -5.62 -6.81 -0.22
CA HIS A 56 -6.43 -5.72 0.32
C HIS A 56 -6.80 -4.67 -0.74
N LEU A 57 -5.87 -4.33 -1.64
CA LEU A 57 -6.09 -3.43 -2.77
C LEU A 57 -7.11 -4.01 -3.76
N ARG A 58 -7.10 -5.33 -4.01
CA ARG A 58 -8.13 -5.98 -4.84
C ARG A 58 -9.52 -5.83 -4.23
N ARG A 59 -9.68 -5.95 -2.90
CA ARG A 59 -10.96 -5.67 -2.24
C ARG A 59 -11.36 -4.19 -2.31
N PHE A 60 -10.41 -3.28 -2.10
CA PHE A 60 -10.66 -1.83 -2.20
C PHE A 60 -10.99 -1.37 -3.62
N GLY A 61 -10.37 -1.97 -4.65
CA GLY A 61 -10.62 -1.67 -6.06
C GLY A 61 -11.82 -2.41 -6.66
N ALA A 62 -12.18 -3.60 -6.16
CA ALA A 62 -13.37 -4.33 -6.61
C ALA A 62 -14.66 -3.61 -6.22
N SER A 63 -14.71 -2.99 -5.03
CA SER A 63 -15.87 -2.19 -4.60
C SER A 63 -16.10 -0.90 -5.42
N ARG A 64 -15.16 -0.50 -6.29
CA ARG A 64 -15.33 0.63 -7.22
C ARG A 64 -15.58 0.22 -8.67
N ARG A 65 -15.65 -1.09 -8.96
CA ARG A 65 -15.86 -1.61 -10.33
C ARG A 65 -17.28 -2.14 -10.57
N THR A 66 -18.17 -2.08 -9.58
CA THR A 66 -19.57 -2.49 -9.71
C THR A 66 -20.53 -1.34 -10.07
N GLU A 67 -20.04 -0.11 -10.29
CA GLU A 67 -20.86 1.02 -10.76
C GLU A 67 -20.52 1.48 -12.19
N GLN A 68 -19.80 0.67 -12.97
CA GLN A 68 -19.60 0.92 -14.40
C GLN A 68 -19.75 -0.38 -15.19
N SER A 69 -20.92 -1.02 -15.08
CA SER A 69 -21.39 -1.97 -16.08
C SER A 69 -22.92 -2.04 -16.04
N HIS A 70 -23.54 -0.94 -16.45
CA HIS A 70 -24.88 -0.94 -17.04
C HIS A 70 -24.79 -0.02 -18.26
N GLN A 71 -24.33 -0.58 -19.37
CA GLN A 71 -24.85 -0.27 -20.69
C GLN A 71 -25.57 -1.51 -21.18
#